data_AF-A0A8S2D1M3-F1
#
_entry.id   AF-A0A8S2D1M3-F1
#
_cell.length_a   1.000
_cell.length_b   1.000
_cell.length_c   1.000
_cell.angle_alpha   90.00
_cell.angle_beta   90.00
_cell.angle_gamma   90.00
#
_symmetry.space_group_name_H-M   'P 1'
#
loop_
_entity.id
_entity.type
_entity.pdbx_description
1 polymer ?
#
loop_
_entity_poly.entity_id
_entity_poly.type
_entity_poly.pdbx_seq_one_letter_code
_entity_poly.pdbx_strand_id
1 'polypeptide(L)'
;MLYELVLNSLQIPPVFPVARNALYTRYTPKDWYNFERLQYEVVDKTLIVSEKLAEESERLAQEYDEQAWKDQFDSTKEISCVIQEVNFWKNELKKLCEKLINKINELILKRADIERGLDDLLPRIKIIQENLYEREKRQNIDLVHDNVERELLKLHDILIDAQKSADSGMFKKLDVQIAMNRATLDELELDANDKFRDLCYFDWLKRIKANIKRARCEIIQSDELLHTQTNILRMEQDIFNQWKTVGSALEQRIQEIKDARNRLQDRFDCILHEIYNTGKTIEFLKKSIQDKETYTKVTQTRMSLLSMRPVSENINDREYPKLLRELNDLQCTVNKLKQQQCQEENTLQYLLSLKATIENDLAIKSNSLYIDEHKVVGLRRTFPPSSSSKPTLENVPCIYSGSAKHLYNTLSDRYQQHSTLDHINRSDPIHFLCES
;
A
#
# COMPACT_ATOMS: atom_id res chain seq x y z
N MET A 1 11.93 -137.51 -85.49
CA MET A 1 13.09 -137.73 -84.61
C MET A 1 13.85 -136.42 -84.54
N LEU A 2 14.18 -135.81 -83.42
CA LEU A 2 14.00 -136.04 -81.98
C LEU A 2 14.26 -134.63 -81.42
N TYR A 3 13.27 -134.04 -80.75
CA TYR A 3 13.35 -133.78 -79.31
C TYR A 3 14.48 -132.81 -78.92
N GLU A 4 14.03 -131.61 -78.51
CA GLU A 4 14.62 -130.83 -77.41
C GLU A 4 15.97 -130.15 -77.65
N LEU A 5 16.26 -128.95 -77.15
CA LEU A 5 15.52 -127.93 -76.43
C LEU A 5 16.48 -126.72 -76.50
N VAL A 6 15.99 -125.61 -77.04
CA VAL A 6 16.09 -124.28 -76.43
C VAL A 6 17.48 -123.79 -75.96
N LEU A 7 17.91 -122.70 -76.61
CA LEU A 7 18.88 -121.67 -76.19
C LEU A 7 20.35 -121.82 -76.59
N ASN A 8 20.60 -121.79 -77.90
CA ASN A 8 21.72 -121.02 -78.43
C ASN A 8 21.35 -119.53 -78.45
N SER A 9 21.60 -118.80 -77.35
CA SER A 9 21.90 -117.36 -77.34
C SER A 9 21.90 -116.81 -75.92
N LEU A 10 23.02 -116.92 -75.22
CA LEU A 10 23.52 -115.91 -74.28
C LEU A 10 24.90 -116.36 -73.83
N GLN A 11 25.92 -115.69 -74.38
CA GLN A 11 27.26 -115.72 -73.83
C GLN A 11 27.17 -115.25 -72.36
N ILE A 12 27.24 -116.18 -71.42
CA ILE A 12 27.68 -115.89 -70.07
C ILE A 12 29.20 -116.09 -70.14
N PRO A 13 30.01 -115.02 -70.12
CA PRO A 13 31.46 -115.14 -70.03
C PRO A 13 31.80 -116.04 -68.85
N PRO A 14 32.92 -116.77 -68.85
CA PRO A 14 33.29 -117.62 -67.72
C PRO A 14 33.42 -116.73 -66.47
N VAL A 15 32.35 -116.67 -65.68
CA VAL A 15 32.32 -115.95 -64.40
C VAL A 15 33.23 -116.66 -63.40
N PHE A 16 33.69 -117.88 -63.68
CA PHE A 16 34.48 -118.68 -62.75
C PHE A 16 35.85 -118.10 -62.36
N PRO A 17 36.71 -117.52 -63.22
CA PRO A 17 37.96 -116.90 -62.78
C PRO A 17 37.73 -115.52 -62.14
N VAL A 18 36.80 -114.72 -62.69
CA VAL A 18 36.48 -113.38 -62.20
C VAL A 18 35.75 -113.45 -60.87
N ALA A 19 34.79 -114.37 -60.68
CA ALA A 19 34.14 -114.62 -59.41
C ALA A 19 35.04 -115.36 -58.41
N ARG A 20 36.00 -116.19 -58.85
CA ARG A 20 37.00 -116.80 -57.94
C ARG A 20 38.04 -115.78 -57.46
N ASN A 21 38.52 -114.89 -58.32
CA ASN A 21 39.35 -113.75 -57.88
C ASN A 21 38.51 -112.71 -57.11
N ALA A 22 37.22 -112.56 -57.45
CA ALA A 22 36.32 -111.71 -56.70
C ALA A 22 35.93 -112.29 -55.33
N LEU A 23 35.96 -113.62 -55.12
CA LEU A 23 35.75 -114.22 -53.80
C LEU A 23 36.81 -113.78 -52.78
N TYR A 24 38.02 -113.43 -53.22
CA TYR A 24 39.09 -112.89 -52.36
C TYR A 24 39.04 -111.36 -52.20
N THR A 25 38.19 -110.66 -52.95
CA THR A 25 37.97 -109.19 -52.86
C THR A 25 36.54 -108.82 -52.45
N ARG A 26 35.67 -109.81 -52.26
CA ARG A 26 34.29 -109.68 -51.79
C ARG A 26 34.24 -110.01 -50.31
N TYR A 27 33.49 -109.19 -49.58
CA TYR A 27 33.26 -109.36 -48.16
C TYR A 27 32.61 -110.72 -47.87
N THR A 28 33.12 -111.42 -46.86
CA THR A 28 32.48 -112.65 -46.35
C THR A 28 31.19 -112.28 -45.60
N PRO A 29 30.23 -113.21 -45.41
CA PRO A 29 29.10 -112.95 -44.52
C PRO A 29 29.52 -112.49 -43.13
N LYS A 30 30.69 -112.96 -42.63
CA LYS A 30 31.26 -112.51 -41.37
C LYS A 30 31.76 -111.06 -41.42
N ASP A 31 32.35 -110.62 -42.53
CA ASP A 31 32.72 -109.22 -42.75
C ASP A 31 31.48 -108.32 -42.89
N TRP A 32 30.43 -108.80 -43.56
CA TRP A 32 29.14 -108.10 -43.66
C TRP A 32 28.46 -107.97 -42.28
N TYR A 33 28.35 -109.05 -41.50
CA TYR A 33 27.81 -109.00 -40.14
C TYR A 33 28.65 -108.11 -39.20
N ASN A 34 29.98 -108.14 -39.33
CA ASN A 34 30.86 -107.26 -38.55
C ASN A 34 30.70 -105.78 -38.96
N PHE A 35 30.56 -105.50 -40.26
CA PHE A 35 30.33 -104.16 -40.78
C PHE A 35 28.95 -103.64 -40.35
N GLU A 36 27.88 -104.44 -40.50
CA GLU A 36 26.55 -104.07 -40.02
C GLU A 36 26.54 -103.80 -38.51
N ARG A 37 27.16 -104.67 -37.70
CA ARG A 37 27.29 -104.43 -36.25
C ARG A 37 28.00 -103.12 -35.95
N LEU A 38 29.10 -102.83 -36.63
CA LEU A 38 29.83 -101.57 -36.47
C LEU A 38 28.98 -100.36 -36.92
N GLN A 39 28.19 -100.48 -37.99
CA GLN A 39 27.27 -99.43 -38.43
C GLN A 39 26.15 -99.19 -37.40
N TYR A 40 25.54 -100.25 -36.85
CA TYR A 40 24.56 -100.12 -35.77
C TYR A 40 25.18 -99.46 -34.53
N GLU A 41 26.38 -99.85 -34.13
CA GLU A 41 27.10 -99.21 -33.01
C GLU A 41 27.39 -97.72 -33.26
N VAL A 42 27.72 -97.33 -34.49
CA VAL A 42 27.94 -95.92 -34.87
C VAL A 42 26.62 -95.14 -34.85
N VAL A 43 25.55 -95.73 -35.39
CA VAL A 43 24.21 -95.12 -35.39
C VAL A 43 23.72 -94.94 -33.95
N ASP A 44 23.81 -95.96 -33.10
CA ASP A 44 23.39 -95.90 -31.70
C ASP A 44 24.17 -94.82 -30.94
N LYS A 45 25.50 -94.77 -31.10
CA LYS A 45 26.32 -93.71 -30.48
C LYS A 45 25.93 -92.32 -30.98
N THR A 46 25.64 -92.18 -32.27
CA THR A 46 25.25 -90.89 -32.87
C THR A 46 23.85 -90.46 -32.42
N LEU A 47 22.90 -91.39 -32.32
CA LEU A 47 21.56 -91.14 -31.80
C LEU A 47 21.64 -90.68 -30.34
N ILE A 48 22.39 -91.38 -29.49
CA ILE A 48 22.59 -90.98 -28.08
C ILE A 48 23.19 -89.56 -27.98
N VAL A 49 24.15 -89.21 -28.83
CA VAL A 49 24.73 -87.86 -28.85
C VAL A 49 23.70 -86.82 -29.35
N SER A 50 22.93 -87.14 -30.38
CA SER A 50 21.89 -86.26 -30.91
C SER A 50 20.74 -86.05 -29.92
N GLU A 51 20.31 -87.09 -29.22
CA GLU A 51 19.28 -87.04 -28.17
C GLU A 51 19.77 -86.17 -27.01
N LYS A 52 21.00 -86.38 -26.53
CA LYS A 52 21.61 -85.51 -25.51
C LYS A 52 21.73 -84.06 -25.95
N LEU A 53 22.08 -83.81 -27.22
CA LEU A 53 22.15 -82.46 -27.77
C LEU A 53 20.77 -81.81 -27.86
N ALA A 54 19.73 -82.57 -28.22
CA ALA A 54 18.36 -82.09 -28.27
C ALA A 54 17.83 -81.77 -26.86
N GLU A 55 18.03 -82.68 -25.89
CA GLU A 55 17.70 -82.47 -24.47
C GLU A 55 18.42 -81.23 -23.92
N GLU A 56 19.71 -81.07 -24.19
CA GLU A 56 20.48 -79.89 -23.76
C GLU A 56 20.02 -78.61 -24.46
N SER A 57 19.65 -78.68 -25.74
CA SER A 57 19.11 -77.53 -26.48
C SER A 57 17.73 -77.10 -25.95
N GLU A 58 16.88 -78.06 -25.61
CA GLU A 58 15.58 -77.81 -24.98
C GLU A 58 15.75 -77.23 -23.57
N ARG A 59 16.65 -77.79 -22.77
CA ARG A 59 17.00 -77.27 -21.45
C ARG A 59 17.49 -75.82 -21.52
N LEU A 60 18.42 -75.53 -22.43
CA LEU A 60 18.94 -74.18 -22.64
C LEU A 60 17.85 -73.23 -23.13
N ALA A 61 16.96 -73.66 -24.04
CA ALA A 61 15.86 -72.84 -24.52
C ALA A 61 14.91 -72.45 -23.37
N GLN A 62 14.54 -73.41 -22.51
CA GLN A 62 13.73 -73.16 -21.32
C GLN A 62 14.42 -72.20 -20.34
N GLU A 63 15.72 -72.40 -20.07
CA GLU A 63 16.51 -71.54 -19.19
C GLU A 63 16.60 -70.10 -19.73
N TYR A 64 16.82 -69.93 -21.04
CA TYR A 64 16.81 -68.61 -21.68
C TYR A 64 15.42 -67.96 -21.71
N ASP A 65 14.34 -68.73 -21.92
CA ASP A 65 12.97 -68.22 -21.88
C ASP A 65 12.58 -67.76 -20.47
N GLU A 66 12.92 -68.52 -19.43
CA GLU A 66 12.69 -68.15 -18.03
C GLU A 66 13.48 -66.88 -17.66
N GLN A 67 14.75 -66.81 -18.07
CA GLN A 67 15.59 -65.64 -17.83
C GLN A 67 15.03 -64.40 -18.56
N ALA A 68 14.66 -64.53 -19.84
CA ALA A 68 14.05 -63.45 -20.61
C ALA A 68 12.72 -62.98 -20.01
N TRP A 69 11.89 -63.92 -19.54
CA TRP A 69 10.64 -63.59 -18.85
C TRP A 69 10.90 -62.80 -17.57
N LYS A 70 11.87 -63.23 -16.76
CA LYS A 70 12.23 -62.57 -15.50
C LYS A 70 12.78 -61.17 -15.73
N ASP A 71 13.71 -61.03 -16.67
CA ASP A 71 14.29 -59.73 -17.03
C ASP A 71 13.23 -58.76 -17.57
N GLN A 72 12.31 -59.26 -18.40
CA GLN A 72 11.19 -58.47 -18.92
C GLN A 72 10.21 -58.07 -17.81
N PHE A 73 9.89 -58.98 -16.89
CA PHE A 73 9.00 -58.73 -15.76
C PHE A 73 9.59 -57.68 -14.82
N ASP A 74 10.84 -57.84 -14.41
CA ASP A 74 11.54 -56.92 -13.51
C ASP A 74 11.69 -55.53 -14.17
N SER A 75 12.12 -55.48 -15.44
CA SER A 75 12.20 -54.22 -16.20
C SER A 75 10.85 -53.52 -16.32
N THR A 76 9.77 -54.26 -16.59
CA THR A 76 8.41 -53.68 -16.69
C THR A 76 7.95 -53.09 -15.36
N LYS A 77 8.26 -53.78 -14.25
CA LYS A 77 7.94 -53.30 -12.90
C LYS A 77 8.73 -52.03 -12.56
N GLU A 78 10.02 -52.00 -12.83
CA GLU A 78 10.87 -50.82 -12.59
C GLU A 78 10.41 -49.61 -13.42
N ILE A 79 10.11 -49.80 -14.71
CA ILE A 79 9.56 -48.75 -15.58
C ILE A 79 8.24 -48.22 -15.01
N SER A 80 7.36 -49.10 -14.54
CA SER A 80 6.08 -48.69 -13.93
C SER A 80 6.29 -47.82 -12.69
N CYS A 81 7.23 -48.20 -11.80
CA CYS A 81 7.59 -47.40 -10.63
C CYS A 81 8.14 -46.02 -11.02
N VAL A 82 9.04 -45.95 -12.01
CA VAL A 82 9.59 -44.68 -12.51
C VAL A 82 8.49 -43.81 -13.11
N ILE A 83 7.56 -44.37 -13.89
CA ILE A 83 6.42 -43.63 -14.44
C ILE A 83 5.56 -43.02 -13.32
N GLN A 84 5.29 -43.77 -12.24
CA GLN A 84 4.55 -43.26 -11.09
C GLN A 84 5.28 -42.11 -10.41
N GLU A 85 6.59 -42.23 -10.19
CA GLU A 85 7.38 -41.16 -9.57
C GLU A 85 7.43 -39.91 -10.47
N VAL A 86 7.62 -40.08 -11.78
CA VAL A 86 7.60 -38.97 -12.74
C VAL A 86 6.25 -38.25 -12.74
N ASN A 87 5.14 -39.01 -12.74
CA ASN A 87 3.80 -38.43 -12.67
C ASN A 87 3.54 -37.72 -11.34
N PHE A 88 4.03 -38.25 -10.22
CA PHE A 88 3.95 -37.62 -8.91
C PHE A 88 4.64 -36.25 -8.93
N TRP A 89 5.90 -36.18 -9.38
CA TRP A 89 6.64 -34.92 -9.43
C TRP A 89 6.03 -33.93 -10.41
N LYS A 90 5.52 -34.38 -11.57
CA LYS A 90 4.77 -33.51 -12.50
C LYS A 90 3.53 -32.90 -11.87
N ASN A 91 2.78 -33.67 -11.09
CA ASN A 91 1.61 -33.16 -10.38
C ASN A 91 2.00 -32.16 -9.27
N GLU A 92 3.10 -32.42 -8.56
CA GLU A 92 3.62 -31.51 -7.54
C GLU A 92 4.11 -30.19 -8.16
N LEU A 93 4.80 -30.24 -9.30
CA LEU A 93 5.22 -29.06 -10.06
C LEU A 93 4.01 -28.21 -10.47
N LYS A 94 2.97 -28.82 -11.06
CA LYS A 94 1.74 -28.11 -11.45
C LYS A 94 1.08 -27.39 -10.27
N LYS A 95 0.94 -28.08 -9.12
CA LYS A 95 0.38 -27.47 -7.89
C LYS A 95 1.22 -26.29 -7.41
N LEU A 96 2.53 -26.37 -7.51
CA LEU A 96 3.43 -25.28 -7.13
C LEU A 96 3.36 -24.11 -8.11
N CYS A 97 3.22 -24.37 -9.41
CA CYS A 97 2.98 -23.33 -10.41
C CYS A 97 1.70 -22.55 -10.09
N GLU A 98 0.59 -23.25 -9.83
CA GLU A 98 -0.68 -22.60 -9.44
C GLU A 98 -0.54 -21.73 -8.19
N LYS A 99 0.17 -22.24 -7.16
CA LYS A 99 0.46 -21.46 -5.95
C LYS A 99 1.30 -20.22 -6.21
N LEU A 100 2.36 -20.34 -7.03
CA LEU A 100 3.20 -19.21 -7.41
C LEU A 100 2.43 -18.17 -8.22
N ILE A 101 1.57 -18.59 -9.16
CA ILE A 101 0.69 -17.70 -9.93
C ILE A 101 -0.20 -16.90 -8.98
N ASN A 102 -0.84 -17.56 -8.01
CA ASN A 102 -1.67 -16.88 -7.01
C ASN A 102 -0.85 -15.87 -6.20
N LYS A 103 0.37 -16.23 -5.75
CA LYS A 103 1.25 -15.32 -5.02
C LYS A 103 1.72 -14.12 -5.86
N ILE A 104 2.04 -14.32 -7.14
CA ILE A 104 2.37 -13.24 -8.07
C ILE A 104 1.20 -12.26 -8.17
N ASN A 105 -0.02 -12.77 -8.34
CA ASN A 105 -1.22 -11.94 -8.43
C ASN A 105 -1.50 -11.17 -7.13
N GLU A 106 -1.38 -11.82 -5.97
CA GLU A 106 -1.48 -11.18 -4.66
C GLU A 106 -0.45 -10.05 -4.49
N LEU A 107 0.81 -10.27 -4.87
CA LEU A 107 1.86 -9.25 -4.81
C LEU A 107 1.62 -8.08 -5.77
N ILE A 108 1.12 -8.33 -6.99
CA ILE A 108 0.77 -7.28 -7.96
C ILE A 108 -0.36 -6.41 -7.42
N LEU A 109 -1.42 -7.03 -6.91
CA LEU A 109 -2.52 -6.31 -6.27
C LEU A 109 -2.00 -5.50 -5.09
N LYS A 110 -1.14 -6.10 -4.26
CA LYS A 110 -0.57 -5.42 -3.10
C LYS A 110 0.24 -4.19 -3.49
N ARG A 111 1.08 -4.31 -4.52
CA ARG A 111 1.85 -3.19 -5.08
C ARG A 111 0.93 -2.05 -5.53
N ALA A 112 -0.11 -2.36 -6.30
CA ALA A 112 -1.08 -1.37 -6.77
C ALA A 112 -1.86 -0.71 -5.62
N ASP A 113 -2.20 -1.46 -4.57
CA ASP A 113 -2.86 -0.90 -3.37
C ASP A 113 -1.97 0.08 -2.62
N ILE A 114 -0.67 -0.19 -2.53
CA ILE A 114 0.30 0.73 -1.88
C ILE A 114 0.48 1.99 -2.74
N GLU A 115 0.59 1.87 -4.06
CA GLU A 115 0.69 3.03 -4.97
C GLU A 115 -0.53 3.95 -4.81
N ARG A 116 -1.74 3.39 -4.87
CA ARG A 116 -2.97 4.17 -4.66
C ARG A 116 -3.02 4.81 -3.27
N GLY A 117 -2.62 4.05 -2.24
CA GLY A 117 -2.57 4.57 -0.87
C GLY A 117 -1.64 5.78 -0.75
N LEU A 118 -0.48 5.76 -1.41
CA LEU A 118 0.45 6.88 -1.45
C LEU A 118 -0.10 8.11 -2.18
N ASP A 119 -0.73 7.91 -3.33
CA ASP A 119 -1.34 9.00 -4.10
C ASP A 119 -2.40 9.74 -3.25
N ASP A 120 -3.13 9.00 -2.42
CA ASP A 120 -4.12 9.58 -1.49
C ASP A 120 -3.48 10.29 -0.27
N LEU A 121 -2.25 9.94 0.14
CA LEU A 121 -1.56 10.57 1.28
C LEU A 121 -1.09 12.00 0.96
N LEU A 122 -0.67 12.28 -0.28
CA LEU A 122 -0.13 13.58 -0.67
C LEU A 122 -1.13 14.73 -0.47
N PRO A 123 -2.40 14.65 -0.97
CA PRO A 123 -3.41 15.65 -0.68
C PRO A 123 -3.70 15.82 0.82
N ARG A 124 -3.69 14.71 1.59
CA ARG A 124 -3.92 14.75 3.04
C ARG A 124 -2.83 15.55 3.75
N ILE A 125 -1.56 15.27 3.45
CA ILE A 125 -0.42 16.02 4.02
C ILE A 125 -0.56 17.51 3.72
N LYS A 126 -0.85 17.87 2.46
CA LYS A 126 -1.02 19.26 2.04
C LYS A 126 -2.15 19.97 2.80
N ILE A 127 -3.28 19.29 3.02
CA ILE A 127 -4.39 19.85 3.81
C ILE A 127 -3.96 20.11 5.26
N ILE A 128 -3.20 19.20 5.89
CA ILE A 128 -2.74 19.42 7.26
C ILE A 128 -1.73 20.57 7.35
N GLN A 129 -0.83 20.69 6.38
CA GLN A 129 0.11 21.81 6.30
C GLN A 129 -0.63 23.15 6.10
N GLU A 130 -1.62 23.19 5.21
CA GLU A 130 -2.45 24.39 5.00
C GLU A 130 -3.26 24.74 6.25
N ASN A 131 -3.79 23.75 6.97
CA ASN A 131 -4.49 23.97 8.24
C ASN A 131 -3.59 24.63 9.29
N LEU A 132 -2.35 24.17 9.42
CA LEU A 132 -1.37 24.78 10.33
C LEU A 132 -1.02 26.20 9.87
N TYR A 133 -0.80 26.39 8.56
CA TYR A 133 -0.52 27.70 7.97
C TYR A 133 -1.64 28.72 8.18
N GLU A 134 -2.90 28.33 7.99
CA GLU A 134 -4.06 29.20 8.22
C GLU A 134 -4.20 29.57 9.70
N ARG A 135 -3.88 28.65 10.63
CA ARG A 135 -3.94 28.91 12.07
C ARG A 135 -2.84 29.85 12.57
N GLU A 136 -1.69 29.89 11.91
CA GLU A 136 -0.63 30.86 12.19
C GLU A 136 -1.09 32.31 11.92
N LYS A 137 -2.15 32.51 11.14
CA LYS A 137 -2.72 33.84 10.84
C LYS A 137 -3.62 34.39 11.94
N ARG A 138 -3.82 33.64 13.03
CA ARG A 138 -4.52 34.15 14.22
C ARG A 138 -3.73 35.31 14.84
N GLN A 139 -4.44 36.19 15.54
CA GLN A 139 -3.89 37.47 15.98
C GLN A 139 -3.80 37.54 17.50
N ASN A 140 -2.75 38.21 17.99
CA ASN A 140 -2.57 38.56 19.40
C ASN A 140 -2.72 37.34 20.32
N ILE A 141 -3.49 37.49 21.40
CA ILE A 141 -3.69 36.46 22.43
C ILE A 141 -4.40 35.20 21.91
N ASP A 142 -4.93 35.19 20.68
CA ASP A 142 -5.56 34.01 20.08
C ASP A 142 -4.58 33.11 19.32
N LEU A 143 -3.38 33.62 19.01
CA LEU A 143 -2.28 32.81 18.52
C LEU A 143 -1.68 32.04 19.71
N VAL A 144 -2.30 30.90 20.01
CA VAL A 144 -1.99 30.07 21.18
C VAL A 144 -1.70 28.64 20.74
N HIS A 145 -0.68 28.05 21.35
CA HIS A 145 -0.44 26.61 21.30
C HIS A 145 -1.54 25.85 22.05
N ASP A 146 -2.56 25.45 21.30
CA ASP A 146 -3.74 24.77 21.82
C ASP A 146 -3.74 23.27 21.45
N ASN A 147 -4.78 22.57 21.91
CA ASN A 147 -4.94 21.14 21.64
C ASN A 147 -5.05 20.85 20.13
N VAL A 148 -5.68 21.74 19.36
CA VAL A 148 -5.89 21.52 17.93
C VAL A 148 -4.55 21.50 17.19
N GLU A 149 -3.68 22.47 17.47
CA GLU A 149 -2.35 22.52 16.86
C GLU A 149 -1.53 21.26 17.18
N ARG A 150 -1.53 20.84 18.45
CA ARG A 150 -0.85 19.61 18.88
C ARG A 150 -1.37 18.37 18.15
N GLU A 151 -2.69 18.21 18.04
CA GLU A 151 -3.26 17.05 17.36
C GLU A 151 -3.07 17.11 15.83
N LEU A 152 -3.03 18.31 15.23
CA LEU A 152 -2.67 18.50 13.82
C LEU A 152 -1.20 18.12 13.54
N LEU A 153 -0.27 18.50 14.42
CA LEU A 153 1.14 18.11 14.30
C LEU A 153 1.32 16.59 14.42
N LYS A 154 0.66 15.95 15.39
CA LYS A 154 0.67 14.48 15.47
C LYS A 154 0.12 13.82 14.21
N LEU A 155 -0.96 14.36 13.65
CA LEU A 155 -1.53 13.84 12.40
C LEU A 155 -0.56 14.02 11.23
N HIS A 156 0.11 15.16 11.15
CA HIS A 156 1.16 15.41 10.17
C HIS A 156 2.29 14.38 10.30
N ASP A 157 2.77 14.12 11.50
CA ASP A 157 3.86 13.16 11.74
C ASP A 157 3.46 11.74 11.33
N ILE A 158 2.24 11.29 11.70
CA ILE A 158 1.71 9.98 11.27
C ILE A 158 1.64 9.87 9.74
N LEU A 159 1.19 10.92 9.05
CA LEU A 159 1.11 10.93 7.58
C LEU A 159 2.51 10.90 6.92
N ILE A 160 3.47 11.65 7.47
CA ILE A 160 4.86 11.65 6.97
C ILE A 160 5.53 10.30 7.21
N ASP A 161 5.33 9.70 8.38
CA ASP A 161 5.85 8.37 8.67
C ASP A 161 5.22 7.31 7.77
N ALA A 162 3.94 7.47 7.42
CA ALA A 162 3.26 6.62 6.46
C ALA A 162 3.85 6.73 5.05
N GLN A 163 4.10 7.95 4.59
CA GLN A 163 4.76 8.21 3.31
C GLN A 163 6.17 7.60 3.28
N LYS A 164 6.99 7.86 4.30
CA LYS A 164 8.36 7.32 4.40
C LYS A 164 8.39 5.80 4.42
N SER A 165 7.45 5.17 5.14
CA SER A 165 7.35 3.70 5.21
C SER A 165 7.12 3.09 3.82
N ALA A 166 6.23 3.69 3.02
CA ALA A 166 6.00 3.25 1.66
C ALA A 166 7.18 3.54 0.72
N ASP A 167 7.84 4.70 0.89
CA ASP A 167 9.02 5.12 0.12
C ASP A 167 10.31 4.37 0.51
N SER A 168 10.34 3.68 1.66
CA SER A 168 11.51 2.97 2.22
C SER A 168 12.04 1.79 1.39
N GLY A 169 11.60 1.66 0.14
CA GLY A 169 11.97 0.60 -0.79
C GLY A 169 11.02 -0.59 -0.78
N MET A 170 9.82 -0.45 -0.19
CA MET A 170 8.80 -1.50 -0.21
C MET A 170 8.38 -1.87 -1.63
N PHE A 171 8.25 -0.89 -2.53
CA PHE A 171 8.04 -1.16 -3.96
C PHE A 171 9.15 -1.98 -4.58
N LYS A 172 10.42 -1.60 -4.33
CA LYS A 172 11.57 -2.34 -4.85
C LYS A 172 11.57 -3.79 -4.36
N LYS A 173 11.24 -4.02 -3.09
CA LYS A 173 11.12 -5.38 -2.54
C LYS A 173 10.01 -6.18 -3.21
N LEU A 174 8.83 -5.58 -3.43
CA LEU A 174 7.72 -6.22 -4.12
C LEU A 174 8.05 -6.52 -5.59
N ASP A 175 8.65 -5.57 -6.30
CA ASP A 175 9.04 -5.73 -7.71
C ASP A 175 10.08 -6.84 -7.89
N VAL A 176 11.08 -6.88 -7.01
CA VAL A 176 12.10 -7.95 -6.99
C VAL A 176 11.46 -9.30 -6.70
N GLN A 177 10.57 -9.38 -5.69
CA GLN A 177 9.89 -10.65 -5.38
C GLN A 177 8.99 -11.13 -6.52
N ILE A 178 8.25 -10.22 -7.17
CA ILE A 178 7.44 -10.55 -8.35
C ILE A 178 8.32 -11.11 -9.47
N ALA A 179 9.48 -10.50 -9.71
CA ALA A 179 10.44 -10.97 -10.72
C ALA A 179 11.01 -12.36 -10.36
N MET A 180 11.41 -12.58 -9.10
CA MET A 180 11.92 -13.87 -8.61
C MET A 180 10.86 -14.99 -8.72
N ASN A 181 9.62 -14.68 -8.35
CA ASN A 181 8.51 -15.62 -8.48
C ASN A 181 8.22 -15.99 -9.94
N ARG A 182 8.25 -15.00 -10.85
CA ARG A 182 8.07 -15.23 -12.29
C ARG A 182 9.19 -16.10 -12.87
N ALA A 183 10.44 -15.80 -12.55
CA ALA A 183 11.58 -16.60 -13.00
C ALA A 183 11.49 -18.05 -12.50
N THR A 184 11.15 -18.24 -11.22
CA THR A 184 10.96 -19.58 -10.66
C THR A 184 9.79 -20.30 -11.32
N LEU A 185 8.69 -19.60 -11.60
CA LEU A 185 7.54 -20.18 -12.29
C LEU A 185 7.92 -20.65 -13.71
N ASP A 186 8.65 -19.84 -14.46
CA ASP A 186 9.11 -20.19 -15.81
C ASP A 186 9.98 -21.45 -15.79
N GLU A 187 10.89 -21.57 -14.81
CA GLU A 187 11.70 -22.78 -14.61
C GLU A 187 10.86 -24.03 -14.32
N LEU A 188 9.83 -23.91 -13.46
CA LEU A 188 8.93 -25.03 -13.14
C LEU A 188 8.04 -25.40 -14.32
N GLU A 189 7.55 -24.41 -15.08
CA GLU A 189 6.75 -24.64 -16.29
C GLU A 189 7.58 -25.36 -17.37
N LEU A 190 8.87 -25.03 -17.50
CA LEU A 190 9.79 -25.78 -18.35
C LEU A 190 9.96 -27.22 -17.88
N ASP A 191 10.26 -27.45 -16.59
CA ASP A 191 10.42 -28.80 -16.04
C ASP A 191 9.13 -29.65 -16.12
N ALA A 192 7.96 -29.02 -16.06
CA ALA A 192 6.66 -29.70 -16.18
C ALA A 192 6.32 -30.09 -17.63
N ASN A 193 6.74 -29.27 -18.60
CA ASN A 193 6.44 -29.45 -20.02
C ASN A 193 7.51 -30.23 -20.79
N ASP A 194 8.75 -30.28 -20.30
CA ASP A 194 9.83 -30.92 -21.04
C ASP A 194 9.79 -32.45 -20.95
N LYS A 195 10.10 -33.09 -22.07
CA LYS A 195 10.15 -34.54 -22.23
C LYS A 195 11.60 -34.96 -22.21
N PHE A 196 12.24 -34.91 -21.02
CA PHE A 196 13.60 -35.39 -20.76
C PHE A 196 14.58 -35.15 -21.93
N ARG A 197 14.81 -33.90 -22.33
CA ARG A 197 15.95 -33.61 -23.21
C ARG A 197 17.22 -33.76 -22.39
N ASP A 198 17.94 -34.84 -22.67
CA ASP A 198 19.40 -34.97 -22.46
C ASP A 198 19.91 -35.27 -21.04
N LEU A 199 19.06 -35.53 -20.04
CA LEU A 199 19.52 -35.85 -18.67
C LEU A 199 19.08 -37.22 -18.17
N CYS A 200 19.97 -37.88 -17.42
CA CYS A 200 19.65 -39.12 -16.74
C CYS A 200 18.62 -38.87 -15.62
N TYR A 201 17.87 -39.91 -15.25
CA TYR A 201 16.80 -39.84 -14.26
C TYR A 201 17.24 -39.20 -12.93
N PHE A 202 18.44 -39.54 -12.48
CA PHE A 202 19.00 -39.03 -11.21
C PHE A 202 19.23 -37.51 -11.25
N ASP A 203 19.81 -36.99 -12.34
CA ASP A 203 20.08 -35.56 -12.48
C ASP A 203 18.78 -34.76 -12.63
N TRP A 204 17.80 -35.31 -13.34
CA TRP A 204 16.46 -34.73 -13.43
C TRP A 204 15.80 -34.63 -12.05
N LEU A 205 15.82 -35.71 -11.28
CA LEU A 205 15.23 -35.75 -9.94
C LEU A 205 15.89 -34.74 -8.99
N LYS A 206 17.22 -34.62 -9.07
CA LYS A 206 17.99 -33.63 -8.30
C LYS A 206 17.60 -32.21 -8.66
N ARG A 207 17.48 -31.89 -9.96
CA ARG A 207 17.06 -30.56 -10.43
C ARG A 207 15.64 -30.22 -9.96
N ILE A 208 14.67 -31.11 -10.16
CA ILE A 208 13.29 -30.89 -9.73
C ILE A 208 13.21 -30.61 -8.23
N LYS A 209 13.88 -31.43 -7.41
CA LYS A 209 13.89 -31.23 -5.96
C LYS A 209 14.48 -29.87 -5.57
N ALA A 210 15.53 -29.42 -6.26
CA ALA A 210 16.11 -28.10 -6.05
C ALA A 210 15.15 -26.97 -6.43
N ASN A 211 14.49 -27.08 -7.59
CA ASN A 211 13.54 -26.08 -8.08
C ASN A 211 12.28 -26.00 -7.19
N ILE A 212 11.76 -27.15 -6.74
CA ILE A 212 10.67 -27.21 -5.75
C ILE A 212 11.08 -26.52 -4.44
N LYS A 213 12.29 -26.76 -3.95
CA LYS A 213 12.80 -26.10 -2.74
C LYS A 213 12.85 -24.58 -2.92
N ARG A 214 13.40 -24.11 -4.05
CA ARG A 214 13.43 -22.68 -4.39
C ARG A 214 12.02 -22.08 -4.40
N ALA A 215 11.10 -22.70 -5.14
CA ALA A 215 9.70 -22.26 -5.23
C ALA A 215 9.02 -22.13 -3.87
N ARG A 216 9.25 -23.09 -2.97
CA ARG A 216 8.72 -23.01 -1.59
C ARG A 216 9.33 -21.86 -0.80
N CYS A 217 10.63 -21.60 -0.93
CA CYS A 217 11.29 -20.45 -0.32
C CYS A 217 10.74 -19.11 -0.86
N GLU A 218 10.47 -19.02 -2.16
CA GLU A 218 9.88 -17.82 -2.78
C GLU A 218 8.44 -17.57 -2.30
N ILE A 219 7.64 -18.63 -2.11
CA ILE A 219 6.29 -18.53 -1.53
C ILE A 219 6.36 -17.97 -0.10
N ILE A 220 7.28 -18.48 0.73
CA ILE A 220 7.43 -18.02 2.12
C ILE A 220 7.83 -16.54 2.16
N GLN A 221 8.81 -16.12 1.33
CA GLN A 221 9.21 -14.72 1.23
C GLN A 221 8.06 -13.82 0.74
N SER A 222 7.26 -14.32 -0.21
CA SER A 222 6.06 -13.62 -0.67
C SER A 222 5.04 -13.45 0.46
N ASP A 223 4.82 -14.47 1.29
CA ASP A 223 3.93 -14.41 2.45
C ASP A 223 4.41 -13.40 3.50
N GLU A 224 5.71 -13.35 3.77
CA GLU A 224 6.32 -12.36 4.68
C GLU A 224 6.10 -10.92 4.17
N LEU A 225 6.30 -10.68 2.87
CA LEU A 225 6.04 -9.39 2.26
C LEU A 225 4.54 -9.05 2.27
N LEU A 226 3.66 -10.02 2.02
CA LEU A 226 2.22 -9.80 2.10
C LEU A 226 1.76 -9.53 3.53
N HIS A 227 2.39 -10.11 4.56
CA HIS A 227 2.04 -9.82 5.96
C HIS A 227 2.25 -8.34 6.33
N THR A 228 3.19 -7.66 5.69
CA THR A 228 3.35 -6.19 5.84
C THR A 228 2.09 -5.41 5.44
N GLN A 229 1.14 -6.00 4.70
CA GLN A 229 -0.18 -5.43 4.43
C GLN A 229 -0.97 -5.09 5.68
N THR A 230 -0.88 -5.92 6.70
CA THR A 230 -1.55 -5.71 7.99
C THR A 230 -1.10 -4.38 8.60
N ASN A 231 0.16 -3.99 8.38
CA ASN A 231 0.71 -2.74 8.88
C ASN A 231 0.12 -1.53 8.14
N ILE A 232 -0.08 -1.60 6.81
CA ILE A 232 -0.68 -0.49 6.04
C ILE A 232 -2.14 -0.26 6.43
N LEU A 233 -2.92 -1.33 6.56
CA LEU A 233 -4.31 -1.22 7.02
C LEU A 233 -4.39 -0.62 8.44
N ARG A 234 -3.46 -1.03 9.32
CA ARG A 234 -3.33 -0.43 10.65
C ARG A 234 -2.96 1.06 10.57
N MET A 235 -2.04 1.44 9.70
CA MET A 235 -1.64 2.84 9.52
C MET A 235 -2.78 3.71 9.00
N GLU A 236 -3.58 3.23 8.04
CA GLU A 236 -4.77 3.95 7.58
C GLU A 236 -5.79 4.11 8.72
N GLN A 237 -5.95 3.08 9.56
CA GLN A 237 -6.79 3.16 10.76
C GLN A 237 -6.26 4.19 11.76
N ASP A 238 -4.95 4.26 11.97
CA ASP A 238 -4.31 5.24 12.85
C ASP A 238 -4.51 6.67 12.32
N ILE A 239 -4.33 6.89 11.00
CA ILE A 239 -4.61 8.16 10.33
C ILE A 239 -6.07 8.55 10.52
N PHE A 240 -7.01 7.62 10.31
CA PHE A 240 -8.44 7.87 10.46
C PHE A 240 -8.82 8.23 11.90
N ASN A 241 -8.28 7.49 12.88
CA ASN A 241 -8.51 7.77 14.29
C ASN A 241 -7.96 9.14 14.68
N GLN A 242 -6.73 9.46 14.27
CA GLN A 242 -6.14 10.76 14.55
C GLN A 242 -6.88 11.90 13.83
N TRP A 243 -7.38 11.66 12.60
CA TRP A 243 -8.22 12.62 11.90
C TRP A 243 -9.50 12.96 12.68
N LYS A 244 -10.13 11.95 13.28
CA LYS A 244 -11.29 12.16 14.17
C LYS A 244 -10.92 12.93 15.43
N THR A 245 -9.81 12.58 16.08
CA THR A 245 -9.30 13.29 17.26
C THR A 245 -9.12 14.78 16.98
N VAL A 246 -8.51 15.13 15.85
CA VAL A 246 -8.39 16.53 15.41
C VAL A 246 -9.75 17.17 15.17
N GLY A 247 -10.70 16.44 14.55
CA GLY A 247 -12.07 16.92 14.35
C GLY A 247 -12.76 17.30 15.67
N SER A 248 -12.70 16.42 16.67
CA SER A 248 -13.27 16.70 18.00
C SER A 248 -12.55 17.84 18.72
N ALA A 249 -11.21 17.93 18.60
CA ALA A 249 -10.45 19.05 19.15
C ALA A 249 -10.86 20.39 18.52
N LEU A 250 -11.06 20.43 17.19
CA LEU A 250 -11.53 21.60 16.46
C LEU A 250 -12.94 22.01 16.91
N GLU A 251 -13.86 21.07 17.00
CA GLU A 251 -15.23 21.33 17.45
C GLU A 251 -15.25 21.95 18.86
N GLN A 252 -14.48 21.39 19.79
CA GLN A 252 -14.34 21.94 21.13
C GLN A 252 -13.76 23.36 21.10
N ARG A 253 -12.66 23.57 20.35
CA ARG A 253 -11.98 24.88 20.29
C ARG A 253 -12.86 25.96 19.67
N ILE A 254 -13.59 25.63 18.61
CA ILE A 254 -14.56 26.54 17.99
C ILE A 254 -15.63 26.93 18.99
N GLN A 255 -16.16 25.97 19.76
CA GLN A 255 -17.17 26.27 20.78
C GLN A 255 -16.63 27.18 21.89
N GLU A 256 -15.43 26.92 22.39
CA GLU A 256 -14.76 27.77 23.40
C GLU A 256 -14.62 29.22 22.91
N ILE A 257 -14.19 29.42 21.66
CA ILE A 257 -14.02 30.75 21.06
C ILE A 257 -15.39 31.41 20.85
N LYS A 258 -16.41 30.67 20.40
CA LYS A 258 -17.79 31.18 20.27
C LYS A 258 -18.33 31.68 21.61
N ASP A 259 -18.15 30.89 22.67
CA ASP A 259 -18.61 31.25 24.00
C ASP A 259 -17.87 32.48 24.52
N ALA A 260 -16.56 32.58 24.30
CA ALA A 260 -15.77 33.75 24.66
C ALA A 260 -16.22 35.01 23.89
N ARG A 261 -16.45 34.89 22.58
CA ARG A 261 -16.97 36.00 21.75
C ARG A 261 -18.35 36.44 22.21
N ASN A 262 -19.27 35.51 22.48
CA ASN A 262 -20.61 35.84 22.94
C ASN A 262 -20.58 36.54 24.31
N ARG A 263 -19.74 36.08 25.24
CA ARG A 263 -19.52 36.79 26.52
C ARG A 263 -18.97 38.20 26.32
N LEU A 264 -18.04 38.40 25.38
CA LEU A 264 -17.53 39.73 25.04
C LEU A 264 -18.62 40.61 24.42
N GLN A 265 -19.49 40.04 23.58
CA GLN A 265 -20.63 40.75 22.98
C GLN A 265 -21.61 41.21 24.06
N ASP A 266 -21.96 40.35 25.02
CA ASP A 266 -22.85 40.73 26.14
C ASP A 266 -22.25 41.90 26.95
N ARG A 267 -20.94 41.85 27.22
CA ARG A 267 -20.23 42.95 27.92
C ARG A 267 -20.18 44.23 27.10
N PHE A 268 -19.98 44.11 25.80
CA PHE A 268 -20.00 45.24 24.88
C PHE A 268 -21.36 45.94 24.91
N ASP A 269 -22.46 45.18 24.86
CA ASP A 269 -23.82 45.72 24.91
C ASP A 269 -24.11 46.41 26.26
N CYS A 270 -23.64 45.84 27.39
CA CYS A 270 -23.71 46.50 28.70
C CYS A 270 -22.95 47.83 28.73
N ILE A 271 -21.75 47.90 28.13
CA ILE A 271 -20.95 49.13 28.08
C ILE A 271 -21.64 50.19 27.21
N LEU A 272 -22.21 49.80 26.07
CA LEU A 272 -22.99 50.72 25.25
C LEU A 272 -24.20 51.30 26.01
N HIS A 273 -24.89 50.46 26.79
CA HIS A 273 -25.97 50.92 27.65
C HIS A 273 -25.49 51.90 28.73
N GLU A 274 -24.36 51.61 29.37
CA GLU A 274 -23.78 52.48 30.40
C GLU A 274 -23.32 53.82 29.80
N ILE A 275 -22.65 53.82 28.65
CA ILE A 275 -22.26 55.03 27.90
C ILE A 275 -23.48 55.92 27.66
N TYR A 276 -24.60 55.33 27.23
CA TYR A 276 -25.84 56.05 27.01
C TYR A 276 -26.41 56.65 28.29
N ASN A 277 -26.41 55.90 29.40
CA ASN A 277 -26.89 56.37 30.70
C ASN A 277 -25.99 57.48 31.27
N THR A 278 -24.67 57.32 31.26
CA THR A 278 -23.71 58.36 31.67
C THR A 278 -23.89 59.62 30.83
N GLY A 279 -24.09 59.48 29.51
CA GLY A 279 -24.41 60.60 28.62
C GLY A 279 -25.66 61.38 29.06
N LYS A 280 -26.75 60.67 29.38
CA LYS A 280 -27.97 61.28 29.94
C LYS A 280 -27.73 61.98 31.28
N THR A 281 -26.95 61.37 32.17
CA THR A 281 -26.62 61.96 33.47
C THR A 281 -25.83 63.26 33.28
N ILE A 282 -24.87 63.30 32.36
CA ILE A 282 -24.11 64.51 32.02
C ILE A 282 -25.04 65.60 31.47
N GLU A 283 -25.97 65.27 30.57
CA GLU A 283 -26.95 66.25 30.05
C GLU A 283 -27.86 66.80 31.15
N PHE A 284 -28.33 65.94 32.05
CA PHE A 284 -29.12 66.35 33.21
C PHE A 284 -28.33 67.29 34.14
N LEU A 285 -27.07 66.96 34.44
CA LEU A 285 -26.18 67.79 35.26
C LEU A 285 -25.94 69.15 34.60
N LYS A 286 -25.68 69.19 33.28
CA LYS A 286 -25.52 70.44 32.51
C LYS A 286 -26.75 71.34 32.63
N LYS A 287 -27.96 70.77 32.48
CA LYS A 287 -29.21 71.52 32.64
C LYS A 287 -29.39 72.03 34.07
N SER A 288 -29.13 71.19 35.07
CA SER A 288 -29.22 71.59 36.49
C SER A 288 -28.24 72.72 36.83
N ILE A 289 -27.01 72.64 36.34
CA ILE A 289 -26.00 73.71 36.47
C ILE A 289 -26.51 75.00 35.84
N GLN A 290 -27.01 74.94 34.60
CA GLN A 290 -27.56 76.11 33.91
C GLN A 290 -28.70 76.76 34.71
N ASP A 291 -29.66 75.96 35.19
CA ASP A 291 -30.77 76.44 36.00
C ASP A 291 -30.27 77.12 37.29
N LYS A 292 -29.31 76.52 38.01
CA LYS A 292 -28.74 77.13 39.23
C LYS A 292 -27.90 78.38 38.95
N GLU A 293 -27.20 78.45 37.82
CA GLU A 293 -26.50 79.65 37.38
C GLU A 293 -27.47 80.79 37.06
N THR A 294 -28.68 80.50 36.55
CA THR A 294 -29.71 81.54 36.37
C THR A 294 -30.13 82.17 37.70
N TYR A 295 -30.37 81.36 38.74
CA TYR A 295 -30.69 81.87 40.08
C TYR A 295 -29.53 82.68 40.66
N THR A 296 -28.30 82.20 40.47
CA THR A 296 -27.08 82.91 40.90
C THR A 296 -27.01 84.31 40.28
N LYS A 297 -27.28 84.45 38.98
CA LYS A 297 -27.31 85.74 38.26
C LYS A 297 -28.41 86.67 38.77
N VAL A 298 -29.59 86.14 39.10
CA VAL A 298 -30.69 86.93 39.68
C VAL A 298 -30.28 87.47 41.04
N THR A 299 -29.67 86.65 41.90
CA THR A 299 -29.20 87.06 43.23
C THR A 299 -28.07 88.08 43.14
N GLN A 300 -27.11 87.89 42.21
CA GLN A 300 -26.06 88.88 41.91
C GLN A 300 -26.64 90.22 41.44
N THR A 301 -27.60 90.20 40.51
CA THR A 301 -28.27 91.41 40.04
C THR A 301 -28.98 92.13 41.19
N ARG A 302 -29.72 91.40 42.04
CA ARG A 302 -30.38 91.96 43.23
C ARG A 302 -29.36 92.62 44.17
N MET A 303 -28.25 91.95 44.48
CA MET A 303 -27.19 92.51 45.31
C MET A 303 -26.54 93.76 44.69
N SER A 304 -26.28 93.75 43.38
CA SER A 304 -25.71 94.90 42.67
C SER A 304 -26.64 96.12 42.78
N LEU A 305 -27.95 95.92 42.59
CA LEU A 305 -28.93 97.00 42.74
C LEU A 305 -28.98 97.55 44.17
N LEU A 306 -28.84 96.69 45.19
CA LEU A 306 -28.73 97.12 46.59
C LEU A 306 -27.49 97.97 46.85
N SER A 307 -26.36 97.65 46.21
CA SER A 307 -25.09 98.37 46.37
C SER A 307 -25.04 99.74 45.67
N MET A 308 -25.96 100.01 44.74
CA MET A 308 -26.02 101.23 43.93
C MET A 308 -27.00 102.29 44.48
N ARG A 309 -27.53 102.09 45.70
CA ARG A 309 -28.47 103.02 46.32
C ARG A 309 -27.83 104.39 46.62
N PRO A 310 -28.55 105.52 46.45
CA PRO A 310 -28.05 106.85 46.80
C PRO A 310 -27.64 106.96 48.27
N VAL A 311 -26.69 107.86 48.59
CA VAL A 311 -26.03 107.96 49.91
C VAL A 311 -27.01 108.09 51.09
N SER A 312 -28.18 108.71 50.89
CA SER A 312 -29.21 108.87 51.93
C SER A 312 -30.04 107.61 52.21
N GLU A 313 -30.00 106.61 51.34
CA GLU A 313 -30.78 105.35 51.43
C GLU A 313 -29.88 104.11 51.58
N ASN A 314 -28.55 104.30 51.63
CA ASN A 314 -27.56 103.24 51.82
C ASN A 314 -27.47 102.84 53.30
N ILE A 315 -28.56 102.28 53.80
CA ILE A 315 -28.69 101.77 55.16
C ILE A 315 -28.24 100.31 55.14
N ASN A 316 -27.53 99.86 56.18
CA ASN A 316 -27.16 98.47 56.37
C ASN A 316 -28.42 97.61 56.57
N ASP A 317 -29.02 97.18 55.48
CA ASP A 317 -30.33 96.54 55.47
C ASP A 317 -30.27 95.07 55.89
N ARG A 318 -31.40 94.56 56.39
CA ARG A 318 -31.53 93.16 56.86
C ARG A 318 -31.43 92.14 55.72
N GLU A 319 -31.60 92.57 54.48
CA GLU A 319 -31.76 91.70 53.32
C GLU A 319 -30.44 91.41 52.60
N TYR A 320 -29.46 92.31 52.66
CA TYR A 320 -28.14 92.12 52.06
C TYR A 320 -27.38 90.89 52.61
N PRO A 321 -27.31 90.65 53.94
CA PRO A 321 -26.65 89.45 54.47
C PRO A 321 -27.36 88.13 54.08
N LYS A 322 -28.69 88.16 53.85
CA LYS A 322 -29.44 86.99 53.41
C LYS A 322 -29.15 86.65 51.95
N LEU A 323 -29.14 87.67 51.08
CA LEU A 323 -28.77 87.50 49.67
C LEU A 323 -27.31 87.06 49.51
N LEU A 324 -26.41 87.56 50.37
CA LEU A 324 -25.01 87.10 50.40
C LEU A 324 -24.91 85.62 50.79
N ARG A 325 -25.70 85.16 51.78
CA ARG A 325 -25.75 83.74 52.15
C ARG A 325 -26.32 82.88 51.01
N GLU A 326 -27.44 83.30 50.44
CA GLU A 326 -28.06 82.62 49.30
C GLU A 326 -27.10 82.51 48.11
N LEU A 327 -26.36 83.58 47.80
CA LEU A 327 -25.36 83.58 46.74
C LEU A 327 -24.25 82.57 47.03
N ASN A 328 -23.73 82.52 48.26
CA ASN A 328 -22.70 81.56 48.66
C ASN A 328 -23.21 80.11 48.58
N ASP A 329 -24.46 79.85 49.01
CA ASP A 329 -25.07 78.52 48.96
C ASP A 329 -25.30 78.06 47.51
N LEU A 330 -25.78 78.96 46.64
CA LEU A 330 -25.94 78.70 45.19
C LEU A 330 -24.60 78.43 44.52
N GLN A 331 -23.57 79.23 44.82
CA GLN A 331 -22.23 79.03 44.27
C GLN A 331 -21.62 77.71 44.74
N CYS A 332 -21.80 77.35 46.01
CA CYS A 332 -21.37 76.06 46.56
C CYS A 332 -22.08 74.89 45.86
N THR A 333 -23.39 75.01 45.61
CA THR A 333 -24.20 74.01 44.89
C THR A 333 -23.73 73.85 43.44
N VAL A 334 -23.54 74.96 42.71
CA VAL A 334 -23.04 74.95 41.33
C VAL A 334 -21.66 74.30 41.26
N ASN A 335 -20.76 74.63 42.20
CA ASN A 335 -19.41 74.04 42.24
C ASN A 335 -19.46 72.52 42.46
N LYS A 336 -20.33 72.03 43.36
CA LYS A 336 -20.53 70.58 43.56
C LYS A 336 -21.09 69.88 42.33
N LEU A 337 -22.08 70.48 41.66
CA LEU A 337 -22.63 69.93 40.42
C LEU A 337 -21.59 69.89 39.29
N LYS A 338 -20.75 70.93 39.16
CA LYS A 338 -19.63 70.95 38.20
C LYS A 338 -18.58 69.88 38.51
N GLN A 339 -18.29 69.65 39.79
CA GLN A 339 -17.39 68.57 40.19
C GLN A 339 -17.96 67.19 39.81
N GLN A 340 -19.25 66.95 40.07
CA GLN A 340 -19.92 65.71 39.66
C GLN A 340 -19.93 65.56 38.13
N GLN A 341 -20.22 66.63 37.39
CA GLN A 341 -20.18 66.61 35.93
C GLN A 341 -18.80 66.19 35.40
N CYS A 342 -17.72 66.75 35.96
CA CYS A 342 -16.36 66.37 35.60
C CYS A 342 -16.06 64.89 35.90
N GLN A 343 -16.57 64.36 37.02
CA GLN A 343 -16.44 62.93 37.35
C GLN A 343 -17.17 62.05 36.32
N GLU A 344 -18.41 62.36 35.96
CA GLU A 344 -19.16 61.63 34.94
C GLU A 344 -18.51 61.73 33.55
N GLU A 345 -17.98 62.89 33.19
CA GLU A 345 -17.23 63.08 31.94
C GLU A 345 -15.97 62.21 31.88
N ASN A 346 -15.22 62.10 32.99
CA ASN A 346 -14.08 61.18 33.10
C ASN A 346 -14.51 59.71 33.00
N THR A 347 -15.61 59.33 33.65
CA THR A 347 -16.18 57.98 33.55
C THR A 347 -16.58 57.66 32.10
N LEU A 348 -17.20 58.60 31.39
CA LEU A 348 -17.57 58.44 29.99
C LEU A 348 -16.33 58.22 29.10
N GLN A 349 -15.26 58.99 29.30
CA GLN A 349 -14.01 58.78 28.55
C GLN A 349 -13.41 57.39 28.82
N TYR A 350 -13.43 56.94 30.08
CA TYR A 350 -13.00 55.59 30.42
C TYR A 350 -13.85 54.51 29.73
N LEU A 351 -15.18 54.64 29.75
CA LEU A 351 -16.10 53.70 29.07
C LEU A 351 -15.88 53.67 27.56
N LEU A 352 -15.62 54.81 26.92
CA LEU A 352 -15.29 54.89 25.50
C LEU A 352 -13.96 54.18 25.17
N SER A 353 -12.95 54.30 26.04
CA SER A 353 -11.70 53.56 25.88
C SER A 353 -11.91 52.04 26.03
N LEU A 354 -12.73 51.63 26.99
CA LEU A 354 -13.05 50.21 27.21
C LEU A 354 -13.85 49.64 26.04
N LYS A 355 -14.79 50.42 25.48
CA LYS A 355 -15.53 50.07 24.26
C LYS A 355 -14.57 49.74 23.12
N ALA A 356 -13.60 50.60 22.84
CA ALA A 356 -12.63 50.38 21.77
C ALA A 356 -11.80 49.10 21.99
N THR A 357 -11.41 48.82 23.23
CA THR A 357 -10.68 47.58 23.58
C THR A 357 -11.53 46.33 23.31
N ILE A 358 -12.80 46.31 23.75
CA ILE A 358 -13.67 45.14 23.53
C ILE A 358 -14.03 44.98 22.05
N GLU A 359 -14.21 46.06 21.29
CA GLU A 359 -14.41 45.99 19.84
C GLU A 359 -13.24 45.31 19.14
N ASN A 360 -12.01 45.66 19.52
CA ASN A 360 -10.81 45.03 18.99
C ASN A 360 -10.75 43.54 19.36
N ASP A 361 -11.05 43.18 20.60
CA ASP A 361 -11.08 41.78 21.04
C ASP A 361 -12.15 40.96 20.30
N LEU A 362 -13.34 41.54 20.07
CA LEU A 362 -14.40 40.92 19.27
C LEU A 362 -13.96 40.67 17.83
N ALA A 363 -13.22 41.61 17.22
CA ALA A 363 -12.67 41.45 15.89
C ALA A 363 -11.64 40.30 15.83
N ILE A 364 -10.77 40.21 16.84
CA ILE A 364 -9.79 39.11 16.97
C ILE A 364 -10.51 37.76 17.11
N LYS A 365 -11.51 37.63 18.00
CA LYS A 365 -12.28 36.39 18.15
C LYS A 365 -13.00 36.00 16.86
N SER A 366 -13.53 36.98 16.14
CA SER A 366 -14.24 36.75 14.88
C SER A 366 -13.28 36.25 13.78
N ASN A 367 -12.05 36.77 13.72
CA ASN A 367 -11.01 36.26 12.84
C ASN A 367 -10.64 34.80 13.19
N SER A 368 -10.39 34.50 14.47
CA SER A 368 -10.07 33.14 14.92
C SER A 368 -11.16 32.13 14.58
N LEU A 369 -12.44 32.50 14.73
CA LEU A 369 -13.57 31.67 14.31
C LEU A 369 -13.61 31.48 12.80
N TYR A 370 -13.40 32.54 12.02
CA TYR A 370 -13.39 32.44 10.57
C TYR A 370 -12.31 31.48 10.07
N ILE A 371 -11.09 31.57 10.64
CA ILE A 371 -9.99 30.66 10.33
C ILE A 371 -10.41 29.21 10.64
N ASP A 372 -10.86 28.91 11.85
CA ASP A 372 -11.16 27.54 12.23
C ASP A 372 -12.37 26.96 11.48
N GLU A 373 -13.47 27.71 11.37
CA GLU A 373 -14.72 27.22 10.78
C GLU A 373 -14.67 27.14 9.26
N HIS A 374 -14.10 28.15 8.60
CA HIS A 374 -14.16 28.28 7.15
C HIS A 374 -12.89 27.85 6.44
N LYS A 375 -11.71 28.11 7.02
CA LYS A 375 -10.44 27.70 6.41
C LYS A 375 -10.10 26.28 6.82
N VAL A 376 -9.91 26.03 8.10
CA VAL A 376 -9.41 24.74 8.60
C VAL A 376 -10.44 23.63 8.44
N VAL A 377 -11.63 23.78 9.03
CA VAL A 377 -12.71 22.78 8.90
C VAL A 377 -13.18 22.69 7.44
N GLY A 378 -13.20 23.80 6.71
CA GLY A 378 -13.51 23.84 5.27
C GLY A 378 -12.59 22.94 4.44
N LEU A 379 -11.27 23.10 4.57
CA LEU A 379 -10.27 22.29 3.86
C LEU A 379 -10.33 20.82 4.27
N ARG A 380 -10.60 20.51 5.54
CA ARG A 380 -10.74 19.10 5.96
C ARG A 380 -11.97 18.42 5.35
N ARG A 381 -13.03 19.16 5.03
CA ARG A 381 -14.24 18.59 4.39
C ARG A 381 -14.02 18.20 2.93
N THR A 382 -13.03 18.78 2.23
CA THR A 382 -12.76 18.45 0.83
C THR A 382 -12.10 17.09 0.66
N PHE A 383 -11.51 16.54 1.73
CA PHE A 383 -10.85 15.25 1.70
C PHE A 383 -11.12 14.46 2.99
N PRO A 384 -12.36 13.99 3.20
CA PRO A 384 -12.65 13.12 4.33
C PRO A 384 -11.78 11.86 4.22
N PRO A 385 -11.24 11.33 5.33
CA PRO A 385 -10.48 10.10 5.28
C PRO A 385 -11.42 8.99 4.81
N SER A 386 -11.09 8.39 3.67
CA SER A 386 -11.89 7.40 2.98
C SER A 386 -12.04 6.18 3.89
N SER A 387 -13.21 5.98 4.52
CA SER A 387 -13.49 4.74 5.26
C SER A 387 -13.67 3.52 4.34
N SER A 388 -13.48 3.69 3.03
CA SER A 388 -13.63 2.63 2.04
C SER A 388 -13.02 3.02 0.69
N SER A 389 -11.70 3.10 0.59
CA SER A 389 -11.07 2.69 -0.67
C SER A 389 -11.14 1.16 -0.72
N LYS A 390 -12.34 0.61 -0.96
CA LYS A 390 -12.39 -0.74 -1.53
C LYS A 390 -11.54 -0.66 -2.80
N PRO A 391 -10.55 -1.53 -2.98
CA PRO A 391 -9.84 -1.58 -4.24
C PRO A 391 -10.88 -1.95 -5.29
N THR A 392 -11.39 -0.97 -6.03
CA THR A 392 -12.21 -1.26 -7.21
C THR A 392 -11.29 -2.04 -8.13
N LEU A 393 -11.62 -3.32 -8.32
CA LEU A 393 -10.93 -4.26 -9.20
C LEU A 393 -10.95 -3.83 -10.67
N GLU A 394 -11.52 -2.68 -11.00
CA GLU A 394 -11.73 -2.20 -12.37
C GLU A 394 -10.44 -1.72 -13.06
N ASN A 395 -9.34 -1.50 -12.34
CA ASN A 395 -8.04 -1.09 -12.92
C ASN A 395 -6.86 -1.93 -12.41
N VAL A 396 -7.03 -3.25 -12.25
CA VAL A 396 -5.91 -4.14 -11.90
C VAL A 396 -4.99 -4.30 -13.13
N PRO A 397 -3.67 -4.05 -13.02
CA PRO A 397 -2.73 -4.40 -14.08
C PRO A 397 -2.77 -5.91 -14.29
N CYS A 398 -3.10 -6.34 -15.53
CA CYS A 398 -3.02 -7.69 -16.08
C CYS A 398 -2.80 -8.81 -15.03
N ILE A 399 -3.88 -9.46 -14.61
CA ILE A 399 -3.82 -10.72 -13.85
C ILE A 399 -2.89 -11.66 -14.63
N TYR A 400 -1.81 -12.11 -14.00
CA TYR A 400 -0.86 -13.01 -14.62
C TYR A 400 -1.57 -14.34 -14.88
N SER A 401 -1.83 -14.64 -16.15
CA SER A 401 -2.61 -15.80 -16.59
C SER A 401 -1.76 -17.02 -17.00
N GLY A 402 -0.45 -16.99 -16.73
CA GLY A 402 0.47 -18.04 -17.16
C GLY A 402 0.93 -17.93 -18.62
N SER A 403 2.11 -18.50 -18.87
CA SER A 403 2.96 -18.44 -20.07
C SER A 403 3.59 -17.06 -20.39
N ALA A 404 4.87 -16.93 -20.04
CA ALA A 404 5.77 -15.81 -20.31
C ALA A 404 6.12 -15.54 -21.79
N LYS A 405 5.25 -15.89 -22.74
CA LYS A 405 5.50 -15.65 -24.18
C LYS A 405 5.08 -14.25 -24.68
N HIS A 406 4.60 -13.36 -23.82
CA HIS A 406 4.12 -12.02 -24.24
C HIS A 406 4.64 -10.82 -23.43
N LEU A 407 5.33 -11.00 -22.29
CA LEU A 407 5.71 -9.88 -21.41
C LEU A 407 7.13 -9.34 -21.59
N TYR A 408 7.97 -9.97 -22.41
CA TYR A 408 9.31 -9.44 -22.70
C TYR A 408 9.27 -8.13 -23.50
N ASN A 409 8.16 -7.84 -24.19
CA ASN A 409 8.03 -6.61 -24.99
C ASN A 409 7.51 -5.42 -24.15
N THR A 410 6.64 -5.65 -23.16
CA THR A 410 5.92 -4.54 -22.50
C THR A 410 6.73 -3.83 -21.39
N LEU A 411 7.68 -4.52 -20.76
CA LEU A 411 8.53 -3.92 -19.70
C LEU A 411 9.80 -3.26 -20.24
N SER A 412 10.32 -3.75 -21.38
CA SER A 412 11.42 -3.10 -22.10
C SER A 412 10.99 -1.73 -22.66
N ASP A 413 9.76 -1.62 -23.16
CA ASP A 413 9.24 -0.39 -23.77
C ASP A 413 8.98 0.73 -22.74
N ARG A 414 8.60 0.39 -21.49
CA ARG A 414 8.43 1.41 -20.43
C ARG A 414 9.75 1.88 -19.83
N TYR A 415 10.77 1.03 -19.77
CA TYR A 415 12.10 1.42 -19.29
C TYR A 415 12.84 2.32 -20.30
N GLN A 416 12.56 2.17 -21.61
CA GLN A 416 13.10 3.09 -22.62
C GLN A 416 12.41 4.45 -22.65
N GLN A 417 11.12 4.55 -22.27
CA GLN A 417 10.44 5.85 -22.19
C GLN A 417 10.86 6.69 -20.98
N HIS A 418 11.25 6.08 -19.86
CA HIS A 418 11.75 6.84 -18.70
C HIS A 418 13.25 7.19 -18.77
N SER A 419 14.00 6.69 -19.75
CA SER A 419 15.42 7.04 -19.97
C SER A 419 15.62 8.29 -20.85
N THR A 420 14.56 8.98 -21.28
CA THR A 420 14.66 10.20 -22.11
C THR A 420 14.40 11.51 -21.35
N LEU A 421 14.33 11.48 -20.01
CA LEU A 421 14.12 12.67 -19.18
C LEU A 421 15.34 13.11 -18.35
N ASP A 422 16.51 12.51 -18.58
CA ASP A 422 17.79 12.98 -18.02
C ASP A 422 18.66 13.67 -19.09
N HIS A 423 18.17 14.81 -19.58
CA HIS A 423 19.05 15.88 -20.06
C HIS A 423 18.83 17.16 -19.25
N ILE A 424 19.55 17.15 -18.12
CA ILE A 424 20.07 18.27 -17.36
C ILE A 424 20.36 19.49 -18.24
N ASN A 425 19.69 20.60 -17.89
CA ASN A 425 20.28 21.92 -17.67
C ASN A 425 21.75 22.06 -18.10
N ARG A 426 21.99 22.60 -19.29
CA ARG A 426 23.22 23.32 -19.60
C ARG A 426 22.89 24.78 -19.86
N SER A 427 23.12 25.57 -18.83
CA SER A 427 23.81 26.87 -18.84
C SER A 427 23.59 27.76 -20.06
N ASP A 428 22.85 28.86 -19.84
CA ASP A 428 22.84 30.05 -20.67
C ASP A 428 24.26 30.58 -20.94
N PRO A 429 24.63 30.89 -22.19
CA PRO A 429 25.72 31.79 -22.49
C PRO A 429 25.21 33.23 -22.55
N ILE A 430 25.74 34.04 -21.63
CA ILE A 430 25.69 35.50 -21.63
C ILE A 430 26.14 36.04 -23.00
N HIS A 431 25.26 36.82 -23.63
CA HIS A 431 25.54 37.62 -24.81
C HIS A 431 26.75 38.54 -24.57
N PHE A 432 27.83 38.35 -25.34
CA PHE A 432 28.89 39.33 -25.52
C PHE A 432 28.65 40.10 -26.82
N LEU A 433 28.67 41.41 -26.68
CA LEU A 433 28.59 42.43 -27.73
C LEU A 433 29.90 42.51 -28.54
N CYS A 434 29.78 42.55 -29.86
CA CYS A 434 30.63 43.24 -30.85
C CYS A 434 30.05 42.89 -32.23
N GLU A 435 29.72 43.81 -33.14
CA GLU A 435 30.53 44.91 -33.67
C GLU A 435 29.65 45.91 -34.47
N SER A 436 30.25 47.09 -34.70
CA SER A 436 29.99 48.09 -35.77
C SER A 436 28.77 49.00 -35.70
#